data_AF-A0A316BBK9-F1
#
_entry.id   AF-A0A316BBK9-F1
#
_cell.length_a   1.000
_cell.length_b   1.000
_cell.length_c   1.000
_cell.angle_alpha   90.00
_cell.angle_beta   90.00
_cell.angle_gamma   90.00
#
_symmetry.space_group_name_H-M   'P 1'
#
loop_
_entity.id
_entity.type
_entity.pdbx_description
1 polymer ?
#
loop_
_entity_poly.entity_id
_entity_poly.type
_entity_poly.pdbx_seq_one_letter_code
_entity_poly.pdbx_strand_id
1 'polypeptide(L)' 'MRKVLLIAGIIVFVACAIAFLAAIFFNYAYMHVLDGSTELYARLHSRAVISLVAGIVLAVIGIVCFIVRSKI' A
#
# COMPACT_ATOMS: atom_id res chain seq x y z
N MET A 1 0.55 26.31 -7.50
CA MET A 1 0.97 24.90 -7.65
C MET A 1 1.16 24.17 -6.32
N ARG A 2 1.72 24.80 -5.27
CA ARG A 2 1.93 24.17 -3.94
C ARG A 2 0.70 23.48 -3.29
N LYS A 3 -0.51 24.05 -3.43
CA LYS A 3 -1.75 23.46 -2.88
C LYS A 3 -2.14 22.16 -3.58
N VAL A 4 -1.93 22.06 -4.88
CA VAL A 4 -2.23 20.85 -5.68
C VAL A 4 -1.29 19.71 -5.29
N LEU A 5 0.00 20.00 -5.12
CA LEU A 5 0.99 19.01 -4.64
C LEU A 5 0.70 18.51 -3.21
N LEU A 6 0.19 19.38 -2.33
CA LEU A 6 -0.26 18.98 -0.99
C LEU A 6 -1.43 17.99 -1.07
N ILE A 7 -2.46 18.31 -1.85
CA ILE A 7 -3.65 17.46 -2.00
C ILE A 7 -3.26 16.11 -2.62
N ALA A 8 -2.44 16.13 -3.68
CA ALA A 8 -1.93 14.91 -4.31
C ALA A 8 -1.12 14.06 -3.32
N GLY A 9 -0.24 14.67 -2.52
CA GLY A 9 0.52 13.97 -1.49
C GLY A 9 -0.39 13.31 -0.44
N ILE A 10 -1.40 14.02 0.06
CA ILE A 10 -2.37 13.47 1.03
C ILE A 10 -3.12 12.28 0.44
N ILE A 11 -3.63 12.39 -0.80
CA ILE A 11 -4.34 11.29 -1.47
C ILE A 11 -3.43 10.06 -1.63
N VAL A 12 -2.17 10.27 -2.02
CA VAL A 12 -1.19 9.19 -2.16
C VAL A 12 -0.89 8.53 -0.81
N PHE A 13 -0.77 9.31 0.27
CA PHE A 13 -0.59 8.76 1.63
C PHE A 13 -1.81 7.97 2.11
N VAL A 14 -3.02 8.42 1.80
CA VAL A 14 -4.25 7.67 2.12
C VAL A 14 -4.28 6.35 1.33
N ALA A 15 -3.96 6.37 0.04
CA ALA A 15 -3.87 5.16 -0.78
C ALA A 15 -2.79 4.19 -0.26
N CYS A 16 -1.65 4.72 0.18
CA CYS A 16 -0.58 3.98 0.82
C CYS A 16 -1.06 3.27 2.11
N ALA A 17 -1.77 3.99 2.99
CA ALA A 17 -2.34 3.41 4.20
C ALA A 17 -3.33 2.28 3.89
N ILE A 18 -4.20 2.46 2.89
CA ILE A 18 -5.15 1.43 2.44
C ILE A 18 -4.40 0.20 1.92
N ALA A 19 -3.33 0.39 1.13
CA ALA A 19 -2.53 -0.72 0.62
C ALA A 19 -1.85 -1.52 1.74
N PHE A 20 -1.31 -0.85 2.76
CA PHE A 20 -0.75 -1.51 3.92
C PHE A 20 -1.80 -2.25 4.76
N LEU A 21 -2.98 -1.66 4.97
CA LEU A 21 -4.09 -2.34 5.65
C LEU A 21 -4.53 -3.60 4.89
N ALA A 22 -4.60 -3.53 3.56
CA ALA A 22 -4.90 -4.69 2.72
C ALA A 22 -3.82 -5.78 2.87
N ALA A 23 -2.53 -5.40 2.87
CA ALA A 23 -1.44 -6.35 3.08
C ALA A 23 -1.53 -7.05 4.45
N ILE A 24 -1.80 -6.30 5.51
CA ILE A 24 -2.03 -6.84 6.86
C ILE A 24 -3.23 -7.79 6.86
N PHE A 25 -4.35 -7.39 6.26
CA PHE A 25 -5.56 -8.21 6.17
C PHE A 25 -5.31 -9.54 5.44
N PHE A 26 -4.64 -9.50 4.28
CA PHE A 26 -4.32 -10.72 3.53
C PHE A 26 -3.32 -11.61 4.26
N ASN A 27 -2.37 -11.04 4.99
CA ASN A 27 -1.44 -11.82 5.81
C ASN A 27 -2.16 -12.46 7.02
N TYR A 28 -3.05 -11.71 7.67
CA TYR A 28 -3.90 -12.24 8.74
C TYR A 28 -4.76 -13.40 8.24
N ALA A 29 -5.42 -13.22 7.08
CA ALA A 29 -6.19 -14.27 6.43
C ALA A 29 -5.32 -15.49 6.09
N TYR A 30 -4.12 -15.29 5.56
CA TYR A 30 -3.16 -16.36 5.29
C TYR A 30 -2.82 -17.16 6.57
N MET A 31 -2.65 -16.51 7.72
CA MET A 31 -2.31 -17.18 8.98
C MET A 31 -3.50 -17.90 9.67
N HIS A 32 -4.73 -17.47 9.41
CA HIS A 32 -5.92 -17.95 10.14
C HIS A 32 -6.87 -18.82 9.30
N VAL A 33 -6.60 -18.98 8.00
CA VAL A 33 -7.27 -20.00 7.20
C VAL A 33 -6.78 -21.36 7.71
N LEU A 34 -7.66 -22.13 8.33
CA LEU A 34 -7.34 -23.43 8.95
C LEU A 34 -7.51 -24.63 7.99
N ASP A 35 -8.22 -24.45 6.87
CA ASP A 35 -8.49 -25.50 5.85
C ASP A 35 -8.37 -24.98 4.41
N GLY A 36 -7.36 -24.17 4.13
CA GLY A 36 -7.14 -23.61 2.79
C GLY A 36 -6.51 -24.62 1.83
N SER A 37 -6.93 -24.64 0.57
CA SER A 37 -6.15 -25.32 -0.47
C SER A 37 -4.79 -24.62 -0.65
N THR A 38 -3.76 -25.35 -1.08
CA THR A 38 -2.43 -24.78 -1.38
C THR A 38 -2.51 -23.62 -2.36
N GLU A 39 -3.45 -23.69 -3.31
CA GLU A 39 -3.72 -22.61 -4.26
C GLU A 39 -4.30 -21.36 -3.60
N LEU A 40 -5.17 -21.51 -2.60
CA LEU A 40 -5.72 -20.39 -1.83
C LEU A 40 -4.62 -19.68 -1.04
N TYR A 41 -3.73 -20.43 -0.37
CA TYR A 41 -2.58 -19.87 0.35
C TYR A 41 -1.63 -19.12 -0.59
N ALA A 42 -1.29 -19.70 -1.75
CA ALA A 42 -0.43 -19.05 -2.73
C ALA A 42 -1.04 -17.73 -3.24
N ARG A 43 -2.35 -17.69 -3.49
CA ARG A 43 -3.06 -16.47 -3.91
C ARG A 43 -3.12 -15.43 -2.80
N LEU A 44 -3.40 -15.82 -1.55
CA LEU A 44 -3.43 -14.90 -0.41
C LEU A 44 -2.05 -14.29 -0.13
N HIS A 45 -1.00 -15.12 -0.15
CA HIS A 45 0.37 -14.65 0.00
C HIS A 45 0.78 -13.70 -1.13
N SER A 46 0.49 -14.07 -2.39
CA SER A 46 0.76 -13.20 -3.55
C SER A 46 0.05 -11.85 -3.44
N ARG A 47 -1.23 -11.83 -3.04
CA ARG A 47 -1.99 -10.59 -2.81
C ARG A 47 -1.40 -9.76 -1.69
N ALA A 48 -1.01 -10.37 -0.57
CA ALA A 48 -0.35 -9.67 0.53
C ALA A 48 0.94 -8.98 0.09
N VAL A 49 1.79 -9.70 -0.66
CA VAL A 49 3.06 -9.17 -1.20
C VAL A 49 2.81 -8.04 -2.20
N ILE A 50 1.86 -8.21 -3.14
CA ILE A 50 1.52 -7.17 -4.12
C ILE A 50 1.03 -5.90 -3.42
N SER A 51 0.14 -6.03 -2.43
CA SER A 51 -0.35 -4.90 -1.65
C SER A 51 0.77 -4.21 -0.86
N LEU A 52 1.71 -4.97 -0.30
CA LEU A 52 2.89 -4.43 0.37
C LEU A 52 3.78 -3.63 -0.59
N VAL A 53 4.12 -4.21 -1.75
CA VAL A 53 4.95 -3.55 -2.77
C VAL A 53 4.26 -2.28 -3.29
N ALA A 54 2.96 -2.35 -3.56
CA ALA A 54 2.18 -1.18 -3.97
C ALA A 54 2.20 -0.08 -2.89
N GLY A 55 2.07 -0.44 -1.61
CA GLY A 55 2.19 0.49 -0.48
C GLY A 55 3.55 1.17 -0.44
N ILE A 56 4.66 0.43 -0.61
CA ILE A 56 6.02 1.00 -0.66
C ILE A 56 6.17 1.98 -1.83
N VAL A 57 5.70 1.62 -3.02
CA VAL A 57 5.77 2.50 -4.20
C VAL A 57 4.99 3.79 -3.96
N LEU A 58 3.78 3.69 -3.41
CA LEU A 58 2.97 4.87 -3.07
C LEU A 58 3.63 5.73 -1.98
N ALA A 59 4.28 5.13 -0.98
CA ALA A 59 5.03 5.86 0.03
C ALA A 59 6.17 6.69 -0.59
N VAL A 60 6.94 6.10 -1.52
CA VAL A 60 8.01 6.80 -2.23
C VAL A 60 7.45 7.96 -3.06
N ILE A 61 6.36 7.74 -3.81
CA ILE A 61 5.71 8.80 -4.59
C ILE A 61 5.21 9.93 -3.66
N GLY A 62 4.59 9.59 -2.53
CA GLY A 62 4.12 10.55 -1.54
C GLY A 62 5.26 11.42 -0.99
N ILE A 63 6.40 10.79 -0.64
CA ILE A 63 7.60 11.50 -0.19
C ILE A 63 8.13 12.44 -1.28
N VAL A 64 8.23 11.97 -2.53
CA VAL A 64 8.68 12.80 -3.66
C VAL A 64 7.76 14.02 -3.85
N CYS A 65 6.43 13.84 -3.80
CA CYS A 65 5.48 14.96 -3.87
C CYS A 65 5.71 15.99 -2.77
N PHE A 66 6.04 15.56 -1.55
CA PHE A 66 6.38 16.45 -0.44
C PHE A 66 7.72 17.17 -0.63
N ILE A 67 8.77 16.48 -1.09
CA ILE A 67 10.08 17.08 -1.34
C ILE A 67 9.99 18.13 -2.45
N VAL A 68 9.30 17.81 -3.55
CA VAL A 68 9.11 18.73 -4.68
C VAL A 68 8.31 19.96 -4.25
N ARG A 69 7.26 19.78 -3.42
CA ARG A 69 6.51 20.89 -2.84
C ARG A 69 7.38 21.84 -2.01
N SER A 70 8.38 21.33 -1.29
CA SER A 70 9.27 22.16 -0.45
C SER A 70 10.30 22.94 -1.27
N LYS A 71 10.59 22.52 -2.52
CA LYS A 71 11.55 23.18 -3.42
C LYS A 71 10.92 24.21 -4.36
N ILE A 72 9.64 24.06 -4.70
CA ILE A 72 8.85 24.98 -5.54
C ILE A 72 8.12 25.96 -4.65
#